data_AF-A0A7Z6T7Z1-F1
#
_entry.id   AF-A0A7Z6T7Z1-F1
#
_cell.length_a   1.000
_cell.length_b   1.000
_cell.length_c   1.000
_cell.angle_alpha   90.00
_cell.angle_beta   90.00
_cell.angle_gamma   90.00
#
_symmetry.space_group_name_H-M   'P 1'
#
loop_
_entity.id
_entity.type
_entity.pdbx_description
1 polymer ?
#
loop_
_entity_poly.entity_id
_entity_poly.type
_entity_poly.pdbx_seq_one_letter_code
_entity_poly.pdbx_strand_id
1 'polypeptide(L)' 'MLLRPQYAAALVEGSQAAHDLAEALKLAGFSLPSLYGDIPTITDGALVHLGGASAELVRELAAWIRQRA' A
#
# COMPACT_ATOMS: atom_id res chain seq x y z
N MET A 1 -9.19 -21.26 -6.10
CA MET A 1 -7.96 -21.39 -5.28
C MET A 1 -8.21 -20.61 -4.00
N LEU A 2 -8.32 -21.27 -2.84
CA LEU A 2 -8.51 -20.56 -1.57
C LEU A 2 -7.20 -19.86 -1.20
N LEU A 3 -7.26 -18.55 -0.98
CA LEU A 3 -6.11 -17.77 -0.51
C LEU A 3 -5.75 -18.28 0.89
N ARG A 4 -4.47 -18.62 1.11
CA ARG A 4 -4.02 -19.02 2.45
C ARG A 4 -4.26 -17.86 3.44
N PRO A 5 -4.61 -18.12 4.71
CA PRO A 5 -4.91 -17.06 5.68
C PRO A 5 -3.82 -15.99 5.79
N GLN A 6 -2.54 -16.38 5.70
CA GLN A 6 -1.42 -15.43 5.72
C GLN A 6 -1.45 -14.42 4.56
N TYR A 7 -1.91 -14.84 3.37
CA TYR A 7 -1.99 -13.98 2.20
C TYR A 7 -3.18 -13.03 2.28
N ALA A 8 -4.25 -13.43 2.96
CA ALA A 8 -5.37 -12.54 3.22
C ALA A 8 -4.96 -11.41 4.17
N ALA A 9 -4.22 -11.72 5.23
CA ALA A 9 -3.68 -10.71 6.14
C ALA A 9 -2.72 -9.74 5.44
N ALA A 10 -1.78 -10.26 4.64
CA ALA A 10 -0.84 -9.44 3.88
C ALA A 10 -1.54 -8.54 2.83
N LEU A 11 -2.59 -9.06 2.16
CA LEU A 11 -3.37 -8.27 1.21
C LEU A 11 -4.14 -7.13 1.90
N VAL A 12 -4.70 -7.38 3.08
CA VAL A 12 -5.37 -6.35 3.88
C VAL A 12 -4.38 -5.26 4.31
N GLU A 13 -3.21 -5.65 4.79
CA GLU A 13 -2.18 -4.70 5.20
C GLU A 13 -1.69 -3.84 4.03
N GLY A 14 -1.41 -4.46 2.87
CA GLY A 14 -1.04 -3.74 1.65
C GLY A 14 -2.15 -2.79 1.19
N SER A 15 -3.40 -3.24 1.24
CA SER A 15 -4.55 -2.40 0.86
C SER A 15 -4.71 -1.19 1.80
N GLN A 16 -4.46 -1.36 3.09
CA GLN A 16 -4.48 -0.24 4.02
C GLN A 16 -3.34 0.75 3.74
N ALA A 17 -2.12 0.27 3.49
CA ALA A 17 -1.00 1.14 3.14
C ALA A 17 -1.27 1.91 1.83
N ALA A 18 -1.84 1.25 0.82
CA ALA A 18 -2.26 1.87 -0.43
C ALA A 18 -3.31 2.97 -0.21
N HIS A 19 -4.30 2.72 0.65
CA HIS A 19 -5.30 3.70 1.03
C HIS A 19 -4.69 4.91 1.75
N ASP A 20 -3.82 4.66 2.73
CA ASP A 20 -3.15 5.72 3.50
C ASP A 20 -2.33 6.65 2.58
N LEU A 21 -1.65 6.09 1.58
CA LEU A 21 -0.92 6.84 0.56
C LEU A 21 -1.86 7.61 -0.36
N ALA A 22 -2.96 7.01 -0.80
CA ALA A 22 -3.94 7.69 -1.64
C ALA A 22 -4.52 8.94 -0.94
N GLU A 23 -4.83 8.85 0.36
CA GLU A 23 -5.29 9.99 1.14
C GLU A 23 -4.20 11.06 1.31
N ALA A 24 -2.94 10.66 1.53
CA ALA A 24 -1.82 11.60 1.61
C ALA A 24 -1.62 12.37 0.29
N LEU A 25 -1.71 11.67 -0.84
CA LEU A 25 -1.58 12.28 -2.18
C LEU A 25 -2.72 13.28 -2.45
N LYS A 26 -3.95 12.97 -2.02
CA LYS A 26 -5.08 13.89 -2.15
C LYS A 26 -4.84 15.21 -1.44
N LEU A 27 -4.26 15.18 -0.22
CA LEU A 27 -3.90 16.40 0.51
C LEU A 27 -2.92 17.27 -0.28
N ALA A 28 -1.98 16.63 -0.99
CA ALA A 28 -1.02 17.30 -1.86
C ALA A 28 -1.58 17.68 -3.25
N GLY A 29 -2.88 17.49 -3.51
CA GLY A 29 -3.51 17.80 -4.79
C GLY A 29 -3.27 16.77 -5.91
N PHE A 30 -2.74 15.60 -5.58
CA PHE A 30 -2.49 14.52 -6.54
C PHE A 30 -3.51 13.39 -6.39
N SER A 31 -3.72 12.64 -7.48
CA SER A 31 -4.52 11.42 -7.47
C SER A 31 -3.75 10.32 -8.21
N LEU A 32 -3.64 9.15 -7.59
CA LEU A 32 -3.10 7.95 -8.23
C LEU A 32 -4.19 6.85 -8.21
N PRO A 33 -4.93 6.64 -9.31
CA PRO A 33 -6.11 5.77 -9.32
C PRO A 33 -5.77 4.27 -9.21
N SER A 34 -4.51 3.89 -9.35
CA SER A 34 -4.04 2.52 -9.37
C SER A 34 -3.35 2.06 -8.08
N LEU A 35 -3.68 2.68 -6.93
CA LEU A 35 -3.16 2.25 -5.62
C LEU A 35 -4.07 1.19 -4.99
N TYR A 36 -3.53 -0.01 -4.84
CA TYR A 36 -4.20 -1.14 -4.19
C TYR A 36 -3.16 -2.04 -3.52
N GLY A 37 -3.60 -2.85 -2.55
CA GLY A 37 -2.77 -3.92 -1.99
C GLY A 37 -2.54 -5.01 -3.04
N ASP A 38 -1.40 -5.67 -2.97
CA ASP A 38 -1.02 -6.74 -3.89
C ASP A 38 -0.74 -8.05 -3.12
N ILE A 39 -0.82 -9.18 -3.81
CA ILE A 39 -0.58 -10.50 -3.24
C ILE A 39 0.94 -10.68 -3.08
N PRO A 40 1.43 -11.09 -1.90
CA PRO A 40 2.82 -11.49 -1.74
C PRO A 40 3.13 -12.71 -2.61
N THR A 41 3.94 -12.53 -3.65
CA THR A 41 4.34 -13.62 -4.56
C THR A 41 5.73 -14.17 -4.26
N ILE A 42 6.62 -13.38 -3.65
CA ILE A 42 8.04 -13.75 -3.41
C ILE A 42 8.49 -13.49 -1.97
N THR A 43 8.02 -12.41 -1.34
CA THR A 43 8.55 -11.92 -0.05
C THR A 43 7.72 -12.36 1.17
N ASP A 44 6.59 -13.04 0.95
CA ASP A 44 5.56 -13.34 1.97
C ASP A 44 5.01 -12.13 2.76
N GLY A 45 5.47 -10.90 2.44
CA GLY A 45 5.12 -9.66 3.13
C GLY A 45 4.11 -8.79 2.37
N ALA A 46 3.40 -7.92 3.08
CA ALA A 46 2.40 -7.03 2.48
C ALA A 46 3.01 -6.08 1.43
N LEU A 47 2.39 -6.06 0.24
CA LEU A 47 2.82 -5.25 -0.89
C LEU A 47 1.72 -4.30 -1.34
N VAL A 48 2.13 -3.21 -1.99
CA VAL A 48 1.26 -2.27 -2.70
C VAL A 48 1.60 -2.33 -4.18
N HIS A 49 0.58 -2.21 -5.03
CA HIS A 49 0.70 -2.13 -6.47
C HIS A 49 1.25 -0.75 -6.92
N LEU A 50 2.49 -0.52 -6.51
CA LEU A 50 3.36 0.61 -6.76
C LEU A 50 4.75 0.03 -7.02
N GLY A 51 4.87 -0.79 -8.06
CA GLY A 51 6.09 -1.56 -8.34
C GLY A 51 6.39 -2.67 -7.32
N GLY A 52 5.37 -3.15 -6.59
CA GLY A 52 5.55 -4.16 -5.54
C GLY A 52 6.27 -3.62 -4.31
N ALA A 53 6.12 -2.32 -4.01
CA ALA A 53 6.69 -1.71 -2.82
C ALA A 53 6.12 -2.35 -1.53
N SER A 54 6.94 -2.45 -0.48
CA SER A 54 6.47 -2.93 0.82
C SER A 54 5.48 -1.94 1.43
N ALA A 55 4.55 -2.46 2.23
CA ALA A 55 3.60 -1.64 2.99
C ALA A 55 4.31 -0.62 3.90
N GLU A 56 5.44 -1.00 4.51
CA GLU A 56 6.27 -0.12 5.35
C GLU A 56 6.76 1.11 4.59
N LEU A 57 7.44 0.92 3.45
CA LEU A 57 7.94 2.02 2.62
C LEU A 57 6.82 2.94 2.17
N VAL A 58 5.66 2.37 1.82
CA VAL A 58 4.49 3.13 1.40
C VAL A 58 3.92 3.97 2.55
N ARG A 59 3.89 3.44 3.77
CA ARG A 59 3.48 4.19 4.97
C ARG A 59 4.44 5.34 5.27
N GLU A 60 5.75 5.11 5.17
CA GLU A 60 6.77 6.15 5.34
C GLU A 60 6.60 7.27 4.31
N LEU A 61 6.38 6.92 3.05
CA LEU A 61 6.12 7.90 1.99
C LEU A 61 4.84 8.70 2.26
N ALA A 62 3.76 8.03 2.67
CA ALA A 62 2.50 8.70 3.02
C ALA A 62 2.71 9.69 4.18
N ALA A 63 3.46 9.31 5.21
CA ALA A 63 3.80 10.19 6.32
C ALA A 63 4.65 11.39 5.87
N TRP A 64 5.64 11.17 5.02
CA TRP A 64 6.50 12.23 4.47
C TRP A 64 5.70 13.26 3.65
N ILE A 65 4.74 12.81 2.83
CA ILE A 65 3.85 13.67 2.05
C ILE A 65 2.98 14.51 3.00
N ARG A 66 2.34 13.89 4.00
CA ARG A 66 1.47 14.60 4.96
C ARG A 66 2.17 15.72 5.74
N GLN A 67 3.48 15.59 5.97
CA GLN A 67 4.28 16.64 6.63
C GLN A 67 4.52 17.88 5.75
N ARG A 68 4.26 17.79 4.44
CA ARG A 68 4.66 18.81 3.43
C ARG A 68 3.50 19.30 2.57
N ALA A 69 2.34 18.65 2.67
CA ALA A 69 1.11 19.00 1.97
C ALA A 69 0.33 20.10 2.72
#